data_AF-A0A558R7B8-F1
#
_entry.id   AF-A0A558R7B8-F1
#
_cell.length_a   1.000
_cell.length_b   1.000
_cell.length_c   1.000
_cell.angle_alpha   90.00
_cell.angle_beta   90.00
_cell.angle_gamma   90.00
#
_symmetry.space_group_name_H-M   'P 1'
#
loop_
_entity.id
_entity.type
_entity.pdbx_description
1 polymer ?
#
loop_
_entity_poly.entity_id
_entity_poly.type
_entity_poly.pdbx_seq_one_letter_code
_entity_poly.pdbx_strand_id
1 'polypeptide(L)'
;MTFADLGLSDELLRAIGESGYTEPTPIQAQAIPPVLMMKDIVGIAQTGTGKTAAFVLPMIDILGQGRSRARMPRSLILEPTRELAAQVAENFEKYGKYHKLSMALLIGGVSMGDQQAALEKGVDVLIATPGRLMDLFQRGKILLNGCSLLVIDEADRMLDMGFIPDIEEICSKLPATRQTLLFSATMPPPIKKLADKFLSNPKRIEVSRPASANLQIEQLLVEVSSRNKKSRLRDLLRAEDVRTAIIFSNRKTMVRELADTLRRDGFAASQIHGDMEQAERLRELERFKAGEINILVASDVAARGLDIKGVSHVFNFDVPWHPDDYVHRIGRTGRGGATGKAITLVTPEDAEAIDQIEKLTSTKIPRAAGNDAPVPDAPAEAPRTEEPRRDRGRRPRREERTEQAPVEASRADAPRQEEAAAPREEAAPRREEAAPRREAVSPQPRVDAGTHRAERPASRRDDRSRTDSAPRRDDRPRRDDRRDDRPPAREPELPAIETADGWNGPIPAFLDYKLRS
;
A
#
# COMPACT_ATOMS: atom_id res chain seq x y z
N MET A 1 11.16 -4.63 -30.64
CA MET A 1 11.67 -5.44 -29.53
C MET A 1 10.48 -6.17 -28.95
N THR A 2 10.53 -7.49 -28.86
CA THR A 2 9.45 -8.34 -28.29
C THR A 2 9.75 -8.67 -26.83
N PHE A 3 8.84 -9.37 -26.15
CA PHE A 3 9.14 -9.93 -24.82
C PHE A 3 10.20 -11.04 -24.86
N ALA A 4 10.31 -11.80 -25.96
CA ALA A 4 11.32 -12.86 -26.10
C ALA A 4 12.75 -12.27 -26.13
N ASP A 5 12.91 -11.07 -26.69
CA ASP A 5 14.17 -10.33 -26.75
C ASP A 5 14.70 -9.93 -25.34
N LEU A 6 13.89 -10.07 -24.29
CA LEU A 6 14.24 -9.64 -22.92
C LEU A 6 14.89 -10.74 -22.05
N GLY A 7 14.96 -11.98 -22.55
CA GLY A 7 15.58 -13.11 -21.85
C GLY A 7 14.73 -13.76 -20.76
N LEU A 8 13.40 -13.67 -20.86
CA LEU A 8 12.44 -14.33 -19.97
C LEU A 8 12.25 -15.82 -20.33
N SER A 9 11.80 -16.64 -19.36
CA SER A 9 11.46 -18.07 -19.58
C SER A 9 10.31 -18.29 -20.57
N ASP A 10 10.30 -19.46 -21.25
CA ASP A 10 9.19 -19.88 -22.13
C ASP A 10 7.85 -19.94 -21.37
N GLU A 11 7.87 -20.36 -20.10
CA GLU A 11 6.74 -20.35 -19.19
C GLU A 11 6.16 -18.94 -18.95
N LEU A 12 7.03 -17.91 -18.80
CA LEU A 12 6.59 -16.52 -18.72
C LEU A 12 6.13 -15.98 -20.08
N LEU A 13 6.88 -16.22 -21.16
CA LEU A 13 6.51 -15.76 -22.50
C LEU A 13 5.11 -16.27 -22.90
N ARG A 14 4.80 -17.53 -22.55
CA ARG A 14 3.46 -18.09 -22.65
C ARG A 14 2.44 -17.36 -21.79
N ALA A 15 2.72 -17.14 -20.50
CA ALA A 15 1.81 -16.42 -19.61
C ALA A 15 1.53 -14.98 -20.09
N ILE A 16 2.53 -14.29 -20.63
CA ILE A 16 2.47 -12.93 -21.19
C ILE A 16 1.60 -12.90 -22.46
N GLY A 17 1.77 -13.87 -23.36
CA GLY A 17 0.93 -14.02 -24.56
C GLY A 17 -0.53 -14.32 -24.23
N GLU A 18 -0.78 -15.30 -23.34
CA GLU A 18 -2.14 -15.60 -22.83
C GLU A 18 -2.74 -14.42 -22.03
N SER A 19 -1.90 -13.52 -21.50
CA SER A 19 -2.31 -12.30 -20.79
C SER A 19 -2.70 -11.13 -21.71
N GLY A 20 -2.47 -11.25 -23.02
CA GLY A 20 -2.80 -10.25 -24.03
C GLY A 20 -1.73 -9.18 -24.28
N TYR A 21 -0.48 -9.36 -23.82
CA TYR A 21 0.61 -8.40 -24.11
C TYR A 21 1.42 -8.84 -25.34
N THR A 22 1.61 -7.93 -26.29
CA THR A 22 2.37 -8.16 -27.52
C THR A 22 3.78 -7.58 -27.45
N GLU A 23 3.91 -6.35 -26.96
CA GLU A 23 5.16 -5.59 -26.91
C GLU A 23 5.47 -5.09 -25.49
N PRO A 24 6.74 -5.11 -25.04
CA PRO A 24 7.12 -4.60 -23.74
C PRO A 24 7.11 -3.06 -23.71
N THR A 25 6.61 -2.49 -22.62
CA THR A 25 6.63 -1.03 -22.44
C THR A 25 8.06 -0.51 -22.22
N PRO A 26 8.31 0.81 -22.40
CA PRO A 26 9.66 1.38 -22.26
C PRO A 26 10.34 1.14 -20.89
N ILE A 27 9.59 0.96 -19.79
CA ILE A 27 10.15 0.57 -18.49
C ILE A 27 10.46 -0.93 -18.43
N GLN A 28 9.62 -1.78 -19.03
CA GLN A 28 9.83 -3.22 -19.08
C GLN A 28 11.06 -3.57 -19.91
N ALA A 29 11.17 -3.02 -21.12
CA ALA A 29 12.30 -3.24 -22.02
C ALA A 29 13.65 -2.80 -21.42
N GLN A 30 13.66 -1.73 -20.61
CA GLN A 30 14.88 -1.22 -19.98
C GLN A 30 15.21 -1.87 -18.62
N ALA A 31 14.21 -2.30 -17.84
CA ALA A 31 14.43 -2.82 -16.49
C ALA A 31 14.59 -4.34 -16.46
N ILE A 32 13.85 -5.10 -17.27
CA ILE A 32 13.82 -6.57 -17.17
C ILE A 32 15.22 -7.20 -17.36
N PRO A 33 16.00 -6.89 -18.41
CA PRO A 33 17.32 -7.50 -18.59
C PRO A 33 18.32 -7.12 -17.47
N PRO A 34 18.42 -5.85 -17.01
CA PRO A 34 19.20 -5.52 -15.81
C PRO A 34 18.77 -6.22 -14.52
N VAL A 35 17.46 -6.45 -14.30
CA VAL A 35 16.98 -7.20 -13.12
C VAL A 35 17.41 -8.67 -13.20
N LEU A 36 17.29 -9.31 -14.36
CA LEU A 36 17.78 -10.68 -14.58
C LEU A 36 19.32 -10.79 -14.40
N MET A 37 20.06 -9.71 -14.67
CA MET A 37 21.50 -9.59 -14.36
C MET A 37 21.80 -9.31 -12.87
N MET A 38 20.83 -9.49 -11.97
CA MET A 38 20.94 -9.26 -10.51
C MET A 38 21.38 -7.85 -10.11
N LYS A 39 21.12 -6.83 -10.94
CA LYS A 39 21.45 -5.43 -10.64
C LYS A 39 20.34 -4.73 -9.88
N ASP A 40 20.71 -3.81 -8.99
CA ASP A 40 19.77 -2.89 -8.35
C ASP A 40 19.23 -1.88 -9.36
N ILE A 41 18.01 -1.38 -9.13
CA ILE A 41 17.29 -0.50 -10.06
C ILE A 41 16.71 0.70 -9.33
N VAL A 42 16.83 1.87 -9.96
CA VAL A 42 16.00 3.06 -9.66
C VAL A 42 15.17 3.35 -10.90
N GLY A 43 13.93 2.88 -10.90
CA GLY A 43 12.97 3.03 -12.00
C GLY A 43 12.03 4.21 -11.77
N ILE A 44 12.34 5.33 -12.42
CA ILE A 44 11.50 6.53 -12.39
C ILE A 44 10.47 6.41 -13.51
N ALA A 45 9.25 6.04 -13.15
CA ALA A 45 8.19 5.74 -14.09
C ALA A 45 6.81 5.98 -13.47
N GLN A 46 5.97 6.74 -14.17
CA GLN A 46 4.61 7.04 -13.76
C GLN A 46 3.73 5.78 -13.71
N THR A 47 2.68 5.78 -12.92
CA THR A 47 1.80 4.61 -12.79
C THR A 47 0.99 4.36 -14.07
N GLY A 48 0.78 3.08 -14.42
CA GLY A 48 0.23 2.68 -15.72
C GLY A 48 1.24 2.57 -16.87
N THR A 49 2.53 2.91 -16.67
CA THR A 49 3.61 2.64 -17.65
C THR A 49 4.00 1.16 -17.73
N GLY A 50 3.47 0.29 -16.88
CA GLY A 50 3.79 -1.14 -16.85
C GLY A 50 4.83 -1.56 -15.79
N LYS A 51 5.18 -0.67 -14.85
CA LYS A 51 6.10 -0.92 -13.70
C LYS A 51 5.95 -2.32 -13.08
N THR A 52 4.73 -2.72 -12.71
CA THR A 52 4.47 -3.99 -12.04
C THR A 52 5.02 -5.19 -12.81
N ALA A 53 4.80 -5.28 -14.12
CA ALA A 53 5.36 -6.39 -14.90
C ALA A 53 6.89 -6.26 -15.07
N ALA A 54 7.42 -5.03 -15.07
CA ALA A 54 8.86 -4.77 -15.17
C ALA A 54 9.67 -5.31 -13.96
N PHE A 55 9.05 -5.52 -12.79
CA PHE A 55 9.67 -6.21 -11.66
C PHE A 55 9.10 -7.61 -11.37
N VAL A 56 7.80 -7.85 -11.56
CA VAL A 56 7.19 -9.16 -11.30
C VAL A 56 7.67 -10.23 -12.26
N LEU A 57 7.79 -9.93 -13.57
CA LEU A 57 8.25 -10.92 -14.56
C LEU A 57 9.66 -11.45 -14.24
N PRO A 58 10.73 -10.61 -14.16
CA PRO A 58 12.06 -11.13 -13.84
C PRO A 58 12.15 -11.70 -12.43
N MET A 59 11.33 -11.25 -11.46
CA MET A 59 11.26 -11.88 -10.13
C MET A 59 10.77 -13.32 -10.21
N ILE A 60 9.79 -13.63 -11.07
CA ILE A 60 9.28 -14.99 -11.23
C ILE A 60 10.39 -15.92 -11.76
N ASP A 61 11.16 -15.50 -12.76
CA ASP A 61 12.28 -16.28 -13.29
C ASP A 61 13.41 -16.48 -12.25
N ILE A 62 13.81 -15.40 -11.56
CA ILE A 62 14.83 -15.44 -10.49
C ILE A 62 14.41 -16.38 -9.35
N LEU A 63 13.11 -16.46 -9.05
CA LEU A 63 12.59 -17.33 -7.99
C LEU A 63 12.24 -18.75 -8.46
N GLY A 64 11.98 -18.97 -9.75
CA GLY A 64 11.56 -20.25 -10.32
C GLY A 64 12.49 -21.41 -9.98
N GLN A 65 13.79 -21.11 -9.80
CA GLN A 65 14.75 -22.03 -9.18
C GLN A 65 14.79 -21.81 -7.66
N GLY A 66 14.30 -22.77 -6.87
CA GLY A 66 14.42 -22.75 -5.41
C GLY A 66 13.30 -23.50 -4.68
N ARG A 67 13.17 -23.26 -3.37
CA ARG A 67 12.06 -23.70 -2.53
C ARG A 67 11.81 -22.67 -1.42
N SER A 68 10.55 -22.34 -1.16
CA SER A 68 10.15 -21.52 -0.01
C SER A 68 10.44 -22.21 1.32
N ARG A 69 10.50 -21.42 2.40
CA ARG A 69 10.72 -21.90 3.78
C ARG A 69 9.66 -21.30 4.70
N ALA A 70 9.20 -22.09 5.67
CA ALA A 70 8.21 -21.65 6.66
C ALA A 70 8.65 -20.35 7.35
N ARG A 71 7.76 -19.35 7.33
CA ARG A 71 7.92 -17.98 7.85
C ARG A 71 9.10 -17.18 7.26
N MET A 72 9.74 -17.63 6.19
CA MET A 72 10.99 -17.06 5.66
C MET A 72 10.87 -16.83 4.14
N PRO A 73 10.36 -15.67 3.69
CA PRO A 73 10.20 -15.35 2.28
C PRO A 73 11.54 -15.16 1.57
N ARG A 74 11.55 -15.37 0.25
CA ARG A 74 12.73 -15.18 -0.63
C ARG A 74 12.73 -13.81 -1.30
N SER A 75 11.56 -13.22 -1.55
CA SER A 75 11.41 -11.83 -1.96
C SER A 75 10.36 -11.09 -1.15
N LEU A 76 10.46 -9.76 -1.16
CA LEU A 76 9.52 -8.84 -0.55
C LEU A 76 9.19 -7.70 -1.53
N ILE A 77 7.91 -7.45 -1.76
CA ILE A 77 7.39 -6.26 -2.45
C ILE A 77 6.69 -5.39 -1.40
N LEU A 78 7.18 -4.16 -1.23
CA LEU A 78 6.56 -3.14 -0.39
C LEU A 78 5.67 -2.22 -1.23
N GLU A 79 4.44 -2.05 -0.78
CA GLU A 79 3.38 -1.28 -1.45
C GLU A 79 2.74 -0.27 -0.49
N PRO A 80 2.40 0.95 -0.93
CA PRO A 80 1.87 2.00 -0.04
C PRO A 80 0.46 1.68 0.49
N THR A 81 -0.37 0.94 -0.25
CA THR A 81 -1.75 0.64 0.18
C THR A 81 -2.18 -0.80 -0.09
N ARG A 82 -3.26 -1.18 0.60
CA ARG A 82 -3.87 -2.51 0.55
C ARG A 82 -4.30 -2.89 -0.87
N GLU A 83 -4.77 -1.89 -1.61
CA GLU A 83 -5.32 -1.98 -2.95
C GLU A 83 -4.24 -2.23 -4.00
N LEU A 84 -3.10 -1.52 -3.94
CA LEU A 84 -1.98 -1.79 -4.85
C LEU A 84 -1.35 -3.15 -4.53
N ALA A 85 -1.18 -3.48 -3.24
CA ALA A 85 -0.73 -4.80 -2.82
C ALA A 85 -1.62 -5.94 -3.36
N ALA A 86 -2.95 -5.77 -3.37
CA ALA A 86 -3.87 -6.70 -4.00
C ALA A 86 -3.70 -6.76 -5.53
N GLN A 87 -3.59 -5.62 -6.22
CA GLN A 87 -3.37 -5.58 -7.67
C GLN A 87 -2.03 -6.21 -8.07
N VAL A 88 -0.96 -6.06 -7.29
CA VAL A 88 0.33 -6.72 -7.55
C VAL A 88 0.23 -8.23 -7.30
N ALA A 89 -0.57 -8.68 -6.32
CA ALA A 89 -0.87 -10.10 -6.11
C ALA A 89 -1.64 -10.71 -7.30
N GLU A 90 -2.69 -10.03 -7.79
CA GLU A 90 -3.44 -10.45 -8.99
C GLU A 90 -2.53 -10.55 -10.23
N ASN A 91 -1.64 -9.57 -10.43
CA ASN A 91 -0.64 -9.60 -11.51
C ASN A 91 0.37 -10.75 -11.33
N PHE A 92 0.82 -11.01 -10.10
CA PHE A 92 1.73 -12.12 -9.79
C PHE A 92 1.08 -13.48 -10.11
N GLU A 93 -0.18 -13.70 -9.73
CA GLU A 93 -0.91 -14.93 -10.06
C GLU A 93 -1.14 -15.07 -11.57
N LYS A 94 -1.46 -13.95 -12.26
CA LYS A 94 -1.65 -13.92 -13.73
C LYS A 94 -0.39 -14.33 -14.49
N TYR A 95 0.79 -13.82 -14.10
CA TYR A 95 2.06 -14.12 -14.77
C TYR A 95 2.70 -15.44 -14.28
N GLY A 96 2.53 -15.74 -12.99
CA GLY A 96 3.03 -16.94 -12.33
C GLY A 96 2.28 -18.23 -12.67
N LYS A 97 1.26 -18.18 -13.55
CA LYS A 97 0.39 -19.30 -13.94
C LYS A 97 1.11 -20.62 -14.26
N TYR A 98 2.29 -20.55 -14.86
CA TYR A 98 3.10 -21.72 -15.23
C TYR A 98 4.24 -22.05 -14.24
N HIS A 99 4.36 -21.28 -13.16
CA HIS A 99 5.39 -21.40 -12.13
C HIS A 99 4.83 -21.94 -10.81
N LYS A 100 5.61 -22.76 -10.10
CA LYS A 100 5.22 -23.34 -8.79
C LYS A 100 5.71 -22.49 -7.62
N LEU A 101 5.45 -21.18 -7.69
CA LEU A 101 5.83 -20.21 -6.66
C LEU A 101 4.69 -19.98 -5.67
N SER A 102 5.06 -19.79 -4.41
CA SER A 102 4.13 -19.54 -3.30
C SER A 102 4.14 -18.05 -2.88
N MET A 103 2.96 -17.47 -2.64
CA MET A 103 2.79 -16.04 -2.36
C MET A 103 1.91 -15.80 -1.13
N ALA A 104 2.18 -14.72 -0.38
CA ALA A 104 1.27 -14.20 0.65
C ALA A 104 1.13 -12.67 0.58
N LEU A 105 -0.07 -12.21 0.95
CA LEU A 105 -0.48 -10.79 0.94
C LEU A 105 -0.68 -10.28 2.38
N LEU A 106 0.25 -9.47 2.88
CA LEU A 106 0.24 -8.91 4.24
C LEU A 106 -0.27 -7.47 4.26
N ILE A 107 -1.60 -7.35 4.25
CA ILE A 107 -2.32 -6.08 4.28
C ILE A 107 -3.16 -5.92 5.55
N GLY A 108 -3.45 -4.68 5.92
CA GLY A 108 -4.45 -4.38 6.97
C GLY A 108 -5.85 -4.92 6.63
N GLY A 109 -6.76 -4.92 7.62
CA GLY A 109 -8.19 -5.22 7.40
C GLY A 109 -8.49 -6.60 6.78
N VAL A 110 -7.61 -7.58 6.97
CA VAL A 110 -7.76 -9.00 6.61
C VAL A 110 -7.32 -9.84 7.81
N SER A 111 -7.89 -11.06 7.93
CA SER A 111 -7.63 -12.02 9.02
C SER A 111 -6.13 -12.19 9.30
N MET A 112 -5.75 -11.99 10.56
CA MET A 112 -4.41 -12.29 11.05
C MET A 112 -4.12 -13.79 11.11
N GLY A 113 -5.14 -14.65 11.21
CA GLY A 113 -4.97 -16.10 11.22
C GLY A 113 -4.52 -16.60 9.86
N ASP A 114 -5.22 -16.16 8.80
CA ASP A 114 -5.00 -16.60 7.42
C ASP A 114 -3.62 -16.15 6.93
N GLN A 115 -3.21 -14.91 7.25
CA GLN A 115 -1.87 -14.38 6.98
C GLN A 115 -0.76 -15.19 7.69
N GLN A 116 -0.98 -15.60 8.95
CA GLN A 116 -0.03 -16.46 9.67
C GLN A 116 0.01 -17.88 9.09
N ALA A 117 -1.14 -18.47 8.75
CA ALA A 117 -1.22 -19.80 8.15
C ALA A 117 -0.59 -19.87 6.75
N ALA A 118 -0.65 -18.78 5.98
CA ALA A 118 0.08 -18.65 4.72
C ALA A 118 1.60 -18.59 4.94
N LEU A 119 2.06 -17.74 5.86
CA LEU A 119 3.49 -17.67 6.23
C LEU A 119 4.02 -19.00 6.76
N GLU A 120 3.25 -19.75 7.55
CA GLU A 120 3.66 -21.03 8.14
C GLU A 120 3.82 -22.17 7.13
N LYS A 121 3.06 -22.15 6.03
CA LYS A 121 3.29 -23.05 4.87
C LYS A 121 4.62 -22.76 4.16
N GLY A 122 5.12 -21.53 4.27
CA GLY A 122 6.25 -21.01 3.51
C GLY A 122 5.79 -20.34 2.22
N VAL A 123 6.43 -19.21 1.89
CA VAL A 123 6.19 -18.45 0.67
C VAL A 123 7.51 -18.09 -0.01
N ASP A 124 7.51 -18.00 -1.34
CA ASP A 124 8.62 -17.46 -2.11
C ASP A 124 8.52 -15.93 -2.15
N VAL A 125 7.32 -15.42 -2.47
CA VAL A 125 7.02 -13.99 -2.63
C VAL A 125 6.15 -13.48 -1.48
N LEU A 126 6.50 -12.31 -0.96
CA LEU A 126 5.70 -11.61 0.03
C LEU A 126 5.32 -10.22 -0.49
N ILE A 127 4.03 -9.89 -0.51
CA ILE A 127 3.54 -8.57 -0.92
C ILE A 127 2.93 -7.92 0.32
N ALA A 128 3.40 -6.73 0.73
CA ALA A 128 3.06 -6.19 2.03
C ALA A 128 2.95 -4.65 2.08
N THR A 129 2.01 -4.16 2.88
CA THR A 129 2.03 -2.77 3.38
C THR A 129 2.96 -2.66 4.60
N PRO A 130 3.87 -1.66 4.69
CA PRO A 130 4.94 -1.59 5.70
C PRO A 130 4.48 -1.86 7.14
N GLY A 131 3.45 -1.17 7.63
CA GLY A 131 2.97 -1.33 9.01
C GLY A 131 2.45 -2.74 9.35
N ARG A 132 1.83 -3.46 8.40
CA ARG A 132 1.38 -4.85 8.63
C ARG A 132 2.55 -5.85 8.57
N LEU A 133 3.58 -5.58 7.76
CA LEU A 133 4.80 -6.36 7.77
C LEU A 133 5.50 -6.25 9.14
N MET A 134 5.66 -5.03 9.65
CA MET A 134 6.32 -4.76 10.92
C MET A 134 5.56 -5.33 12.11
N ASP A 135 4.23 -5.25 12.13
CA ASP A 135 3.38 -5.87 13.17
C ASP A 135 3.58 -7.39 13.25
N LEU A 136 3.65 -8.08 12.10
CA LEU A 136 3.92 -9.53 12.06
C LEU A 136 5.38 -9.88 12.37
N PHE A 137 6.35 -9.03 11.99
CA PHE A 137 7.77 -9.21 12.31
C PHE A 137 8.03 -9.06 13.82
N GLN A 138 7.50 -8.01 14.45
CA GLN A 138 7.61 -7.77 15.90
C GLN A 138 6.96 -8.88 16.72
N ARG A 139 5.91 -9.53 16.21
CA ARG A 139 5.28 -10.74 16.81
C ARG A 139 6.04 -12.05 16.56
N GLY A 140 7.20 -12.01 15.90
CA GLY A 140 8.00 -13.20 15.58
C GLY A 140 7.34 -14.17 14.59
N LYS A 141 6.40 -13.68 13.76
CA LYS A 141 5.64 -14.51 12.79
C LYS A 141 6.31 -14.62 11.42
N ILE A 142 7.35 -13.83 11.18
CA ILE A 142 8.12 -13.77 9.94
C ILE A 142 9.60 -13.51 10.22
N LEU A 143 10.48 -14.11 9.41
CA LEU A 143 11.93 -13.99 9.45
C LEU A 143 12.41 -13.40 8.11
N LEU A 144 12.82 -12.13 8.12
CA LEU A 144 13.21 -11.39 6.91
C LEU A 144 14.62 -11.77 6.37
N ASN A 145 15.39 -12.56 7.13
CA ASN A 145 16.77 -12.92 6.79
C ASN A 145 16.93 -13.91 5.61
N GLY A 146 15.84 -14.46 5.07
CA GLY A 146 15.85 -15.25 3.83
C GLY A 146 15.63 -14.44 2.55
N CYS A 147 15.31 -13.14 2.66
CA CYS A 147 14.87 -12.33 1.53
C CYS A 147 16.05 -11.79 0.71
N SER A 148 16.26 -12.34 -0.47
CA SER A 148 17.35 -11.99 -1.40
C SER A 148 16.98 -10.93 -2.44
N LEU A 149 15.69 -10.60 -2.59
CA LEU A 149 15.20 -9.59 -3.55
C LEU A 149 14.14 -8.71 -2.89
N LEU A 150 14.40 -7.40 -2.81
CA LEU A 150 13.47 -6.37 -2.31
C LEU A 150 12.93 -5.52 -3.47
N VAL A 151 11.64 -5.23 -3.47
CA VAL A 151 11.00 -4.21 -4.30
C VAL A 151 10.31 -3.17 -3.42
N ILE A 152 10.39 -1.91 -3.82
CA ILE A 152 9.68 -0.77 -3.22
C ILE A 152 8.99 -0.04 -4.38
N ASP A 153 7.68 -0.19 -4.59
CA ASP A 153 6.93 0.57 -5.61
C ASP A 153 6.14 1.74 -5.00
N GLU A 154 5.89 2.78 -5.80
CA GLU A 154 5.36 4.08 -5.38
C GLU A 154 6.06 4.61 -4.11
N ALA A 155 7.40 4.58 -4.12
CA ALA A 155 8.24 4.96 -2.99
C ALA A 155 8.01 6.41 -2.53
N ASP A 156 7.85 7.34 -3.48
CA ASP A 156 7.41 8.72 -3.25
C ASP A 156 6.07 8.82 -2.52
N ARG A 157 5.13 7.94 -2.85
CA ARG A 157 3.85 7.89 -2.17
C ARG A 157 3.92 7.31 -0.76
N MET A 158 4.85 6.37 -0.52
CA MET A 158 5.17 5.92 0.83
C MET A 158 5.80 7.04 1.68
N LEU A 159 6.43 8.05 1.07
CA LEU A 159 6.86 9.27 1.78
C LEU A 159 5.68 10.14 2.23
N ASP A 160 4.67 10.38 1.39
CA ASP A 160 3.48 11.17 1.79
C ASP A 160 2.72 10.51 2.95
N MET A 161 2.65 9.18 2.93
CA MET A 161 2.00 8.37 3.95
C MET A 161 2.84 8.24 5.24
N GLY A 162 4.04 8.82 5.27
CA GLY A 162 4.93 8.85 6.44
C GLY A 162 5.71 7.55 6.67
N PHE A 163 5.69 6.58 5.75
CA PHE A 163 6.27 5.25 5.93
C PHE A 163 7.80 5.17 5.70
N ILE A 164 8.51 6.27 5.41
CA ILE A 164 9.97 6.21 5.25
C ILE A 164 10.69 5.61 6.47
N PRO A 165 10.37 5.95 7.74
CA PRO A 165 10.97 5.29 8.89
C PRO A 165 10.70 3.78 8.95
N ASP A 166 9.49 3.34 8.59
CA ASP A 166 9.15 1.92 8.50
C ASP A 166 9.99 1.21 7.42
N ILE A 167 10.13 1.81 6.23
CA ILE A 167 10.96 1.26 5.15
C ILE A 167 12.43 1.23 5.57
N GLU A 168 12.96 2.28 6.21
CA GLU A 168 14.32 2.29 6.74
C GLU A 168 14.54 1.17 7.77
N GLU A 169 13.57 0.94 8.65
CA GLU A 169 13.64 -0.17 9.60
C GLU A 169 13.57 -1.53 8.88
N ILE A 170 12.62 -1.77 7.97
CA ILE A 170 12.50 -3.01 7.19
C ILE A 170 13.81 -3.30 6.44
N CYS A 171 14.37 -2.30 5.76
CA CYS A 171 15.63 -2.40 5.03
C CYS A 171 16.85 -2.70 5.93
N SER A 172 16.78 -2.39 7.23
CA SER A 172 17.77 -2.75 8.25
C SER A 172 17.62 -4.17 8.80
N LYS A 173 16.45 -4.81 8.66
CA LYS A 173 16.22 -6.21 9.08
C LYS A 173 16.50 -7.22 7.95
N LEU A 174 16.50 -6.75 6.71
CA LEU A 174 16.80 -7.54 5.52
C LEU A 174 18.32 -7.80 5.38
N PRO A 175 18.74 -8.89 4.71
CA PRO A 175 20.14 -9.14 4.38
C PRO A 175 20.81 -7.95 3.69
N ALA A 176 22.09 -7.72 4.00
CA ALA A 176 22.90 -6.70 3.31
C ALA A 176 23.20 -7.11 1.86
N THR A 177 23.48 -8.39 1.62
CA THR A 177 23.61 -8.96 0.28
C THR A 177 22.24 -9.37 -0.24
N ARG A 178 21.61 -8.47 -1.00
CA ARG A 178 20.33 -8.66 -1.69
C ARG A 178 20.30 -7.79 -2.95
N GLN A 179 19.42 -8.12 -3.89
CA GLN A 179 19.02 -7.19 -4.94
C GLN A 179 17.93 -6.26 -4.40
N THR A 180 17.95 -4.97 -4.74
CA THR A 180 16.91 -3.99 -4.38
C THR A 180 16.46 -3.18 -5.61
N LEU A 181 15.15 -3.20 -5.85
CA LEU A 181 14.50 -2.48 -6.94
C LEU A 181 13.59 -1.38 -6.34
N LEU A 182 13.91 -0.12 -6.59
CA LEU A 182 13.10 1.02 -6.16
C LEU A 182 12.38 1.63 -7.37
N PHE A 183 11.06 1.71 -7.30
CA PHE A 183 10.21 2.33 -8.29
C PHE A 183 9.42 3.50 -7.69
N SER A 184 9.32 4.58 -8.46
CA SER A 184 8.77 5.85 -8.00
C SER A 184 8.30 6.67 -9.21
N ALA A 185 7.31 7.55 -9.07
CA ALA A 185 6.99 8.50 -10.14
C ALA A 185 7.94 9.71 -10.11
N THR A 186 8.38 10.09 -8.92
CA THR A 186 9.22 11.25 -8.60
C THR A 186 10.43 10.85 -7.74
N MET A 187 11.46 11.70 -7.66
CA MET A 187 12.64 11.48 -6.80
C MET A 187 12.95 12.70 -5.91
N PRO A 188 12.08 13.04 -4.95
CA PRO A 188 12.38 14.09 -3.97
C PRO A 188 13.55 13.66 -3.05
N PRO A 189 14.22 14.60 -2.37
CA PRO A 189 15.43 14.31 -1.59
C PRO A 189 15.34 13.15 -0.58
N PRO A 190 14.20 12.88 0.11
CA PRO A 190 14.09 11.72 0.99
C PRO A 190 14.15 10.37 0.25
N ILE A 191 13.53 10.27 -0.94
CA ILE A 191 13.57 9.05 -1.76
C ILE A 191 14.95 8.86 -2.38
N LYS A 192 15.61 9.94 -2.80
CA LYS A 192 17.02 9.87 -3.21
C LYS A 192 17.90 9.36 -2.06
N LYS A 193 17.76 9.91 -0.85
CA LYS A 193 18.51 9.45 0.33
C LYS A 193 18.22 7.99 0.68
N LEU A 194 16.98 7.52 0.51
CA LEU A 194 16.61 6.12 0.68
C LEU A 194 17.33 5.22 -0.35
N ALA A 195 17.35 5.64 -1.62
CA ALA A 195 18.06 4.93 -2.69
C ALA A 195 19.58 4.87 -2.42
N ASP A 196 20.20 6.03 -2.18
CA ASP A 196 21.63 6.19 -1.90
C ASP A 196 22.11 5.39 -0.66
N LYS A 197 21.19 5.03 0.25
CA LYS A 197 21.47 4.30 1.51
C LYS A 197 21.29 2.77 1.40
N PHE A 198 20.43 2.29 0.51
CA PHE A 198 19.99 0.89 0.50
C PHE A 198 20.14 0.15 -0.83
N LEU A 199 20.56 0.83 -1.91
CA LEU A 199 20.85 0.23 -3.21
C LEU A 199 22.35 0.32 -3.52
N SER A 200 22.90 -0.69 -4.19
CA SER A 200 24.32 -0.79 -4.54
C SER A 200 24.52 -0.60 -6.05
N ASN A 201 25.15 0.52 -6.43
CA ASN A 201 25.42 0.90 -7.83
C ASN A 201 24.21 0.71 -8.78
N PRO A 202 23.01 1.25 -8.44
CA PRO A 202 21.79 0.92 -9.16
C PRO A 202 21.76 1.47 -10.58
N LYS A 203 21.26 0.66 -11.52
CA LYS A 203 20.95 1.11 -12.87
C LYS A 203 19.70 2.00 -12.82
N ARG A 204 19.92 3.32 -12.92
CA ARG A 204 18.85 4.31 -13.06
C ARG A 204 18.22 4.23 -14.44
N ILE A 205 16.89 4.26 -14.48
CA ILE A 205 16.03 4.20 -15.67
C ILE A 205 14.94 5.25 -15.50
N GLU A 206 14.68 6.04 -16.53
CA GLU A 206 13.63 7.07 -16.52
C GLU A 206 12.75 6.88 -17.75
N VAL A 207 11.42 6.88 -17.58
CA VAL A 207 10.47 6.90 -18.72
C VAL A 207 9.28 7.83 -18.46
N SER A 208 8.98 8.66 -19.45
CA SER A 208 7.77 9.48 -19.50
C SER A 208 6.54 8.64 -19.86
N ARG A 209 5.33 9.10 -19.50
CA ARG A 209 4.10 8.58 -20.11
C ARG A 209 4.06 8.86 -21.63
N PRO A 210 3.42 7.99 -22.43
CA PRO A 210 2.90 8.37 -23.73
C PRO A 210 1.89 9.52 -23.58
N ALA A 211 2.05 10.60 -24.35
CA ALA A 211 1.27 11.83 -24.21
C ALA A 211 -0.22 11.71 -24.59
N SER A 212 -0.66 10.56 -25.11
CA SER A 212 -1.98 10.35 -25.72
C SER A 212 -3.16 10.19 -24.76
N ALA A 213 -2.91 9.99 -23.46
CA ALA A 213 -3.95 9.55 -22.51
C ALA A 213 -5.04 10.60 -22.19
N ASN A 214 -4.74 11.90 -22.27
CA ASN A 214 -5.62 12.97 -21.78
C ASN A 214 -6.45 13.68 -22.87
N LEU A 215 -6.26 13.35 -24.15
CA LEU A 215 -6.82 14.09 -25.29
C LEU A 215 -8.36 13.99 -25.45
N GLN A 216 -9.03 13.12 -24.69
CA GLN A 216 -10.50 12.91 -24.73
C GLN A 216 -11.21 13.46 -23.48
N ILE A 217 -10.52 14.25 -22.65
CA ILE A 217 -11.04 14.81 -21.40
C ILE A 217 -11.00 16.35 -21.46
N GLU A 218 -12.18 16.98 -21.47
CA GLU A 218 -12.34 18.42 -21.25
C GLU A 218 -11.90 18.72 -19.80
N GLN A 219 -10.85 19.53 -19.63
CA GLN A 219 -10.30 19.88 -18.33
C GLN A 219 -10.52 21.36 -18.06
N LEU A 220 -10.97 21.70 -16.85
CA LEU A 220 -11.32 23.06 -16.46
C LEU A 220 -10.84 23.37 -15.04
N LEU A 221 -10.07 24.45 -14.87
CA LEU A 221 -9.77 25.03 -13.55
C LEU A 221 -10.82 26.09 -13.22
N VAL A 222 -11.42 26.00 -12.04
CA VAL A 222 -12.37 26.98 -11.49
C VAL A 222 -11.73 27.58 -10.26
N GLU A 223 -11.34 28.85 -10.35
CA GLU A 223 -10.76 29.60 -9.23
C GLU A 223 -11.84 29.90 -8.19
N VAL A 224 -11.53 29.62 -6.91
CA VAL A 224 -12.48 29.78 -5.81
C VAL A 224 -11.74 29.96 -4.47
N SER A 225 -12.29 30.75 -3.55
CA SER A 225 -11.74 30.85 -2.20
C SER A 225 -11.98 29.56 -1.41
N SER A 226 -11.09 29.23 -0.48
CA SER A 226 -11.16 28.00 0.33
C SER A 226 -12.48 27.88 1.13
N ARG A 227 -13.13 29.01 1.44
CA ARG A 227 -14.46 29.07 2.08
C ARG A 227 -15.59 28.71 1.10
N ASN A 228 -15.47 29.12 -0.16
CA ASN A 228 -16.54 29.01 -1.17
C ASN A 228 -16.48 27.73 -2.01
N LYS A 229 -15.48 26.85 -1.82
CA LYS A 229 -15.40 25.54 -2.50
C LYS A 229 -16.71 24.73 -2.40
N LYS A 230 -17.34 24.70 -1.22
CA LYS A 230 -18.56 23.91 -0.96
C LYS A 230 -19.79 24.45 -1.67
N SER A 231 -19.99 25.77 -1.73
CA SER A 231 -21.06 26.35 -2.56
C SER A 231 -20.78 26.08 -4.03
N ARG A 232 -19.60 26.49 -4.52
CA ARG A 232 -19.26 26.42 -5.94
C ARG A 232 -19.35 25.00 -6.52
N LEU A 233 -18.98 23.97 -5.76
CA LEU A 233 -19.19 22.57 -6.17
C LEU A 233 -20.67 22.26 -6.44
N ARG A 234 -21.59 22.66 -5.56
CA ARG A 234 -23.03 22.40 -5.73
C ARG A 234 -23.62 23.15 -6.89
N ASP A 235 -23.13 24.37 -7.14
CA ASP A 235 -23.55 25.19 -8.26
C ASP A 235 -23.14 24.52 -9.59
N LEU A 236 -21.90 24.03 -9.69
CA LEU A 236 -21.42 23.23 -10.82
C LEU A 236 -22.18 21.91 -10.98
N LEU A 237 -22.44 21.17 -9.89
CA LEU A 237 -23.24 19.94 -9.89
C LEU A 237 -24.72 20.15 -10.30
N ARG A 238 -25.21 21.40 -10.35
CA ARG A 238 -26.55 21.78 -10.82
C ARG A 238 -26.55 22.40 -12.22
N ALA A 239 -25.42 22.91 -12.69
CA ALA A 239 -25.27 23.55 -13.99
C ALA A 239 -24.85 22.57 -15.11
N GLU A 240 -24.10 21.52 -14.78
CA GLU A 240 -23.61 20.50 -15.72
C GLU A 240 -24.58 19.28 -15.81
N ASP A 241 -24.56 18.54 -16.93
CA ASP A 241 -25.33 17.27 -17.08
C ASP A 241 -24.66 16.11 -16.33
N VAL A 242 -24.70 16.16 -14.99
CA VAL A 242 -23.98 15.22 -14.11
C VAL A 242 -24.73 13.89 -13.97
N ARG A 243 -24.64 13.06 -15.01
CA ARG A 243 -25.20 11.70 -15.02
C ARG A 243 -24.55 10.79 -13.99
N THR A 244 -23.22 10.82 -13.91
CA THR A 244 -22.39 10.11 -12.90
C THR A 244 -21.11 10.89 -12.62
N ALA A 245 -20.72 11.01 -11.34
CA ALA A 245 -19.53 11.75 -10.93
C ALA A 245 -18.72 11.10 -9.80
N ILE A 246 -17.41 11.32 -9.84
CA ILE A 246 -16.51 11.12 -8.68
C ILE A 246 -16.00 12.48 -8.22
N ILE A 247 -16.05 12.73 -6.92
CA ILE A 247 -15.63 13.99 -6.29
C ILE A 247 -14.46 13.70 -5.35
N PHE A 248 -13.25 14.15 -5.71
CA PHE A 248 -12.03 13.87 -4.97
C PHE A 248 -11.69 14.98 -3.98
N SER A 249 -11.43 14.61 -2.72
CA SER A 249 -10.85 15.48 -1.69
C SER A 249 -9.71 14.77 -0.96
N ASN A 250 -8.66 15.52 -0.64
CA ASN A 250 -7.42 14.95 -0.11
C ASN A 250 -7.58 14.47 1.36
N ARG A 251 -8.65 14.88 2.06
CA ARG A 251 -8.88 14.59 3.50
C ARG A 251 -10.13 13.74 3.71
N LYS A 252 -9.98 12.56 4.32
CA LYS A 252 -11.08 11.65 4.67
C LYS A 252 -12.21 12.28 5.50
N THR A 253 -11.91 13.28 6.33
CA THR A 253 -12.92 14.05 7.08
C THR A 253 -13.76 14.95 6.18
N MET A 254 -13.15 15.61 5.20
CA MET A 254 -13.83 16.42 4.19
C MET A 254 -14.69 15.56 3.26
N VAL A 255 -14.20 14.37 2.87
CA VAL A 255 -14.99 13.38 2.09
C VAL A 255 -16.33 13.07 2.77
N ARG A 256 -16.31 12.82 4.08
CA ARG A 256 -17.52 12.55 4.88
C ARG A 256 -18.44 13.76 4.99
N GLU A 257 -17.88 14.91 5.38
CA GLU A 257 -18.62 16.16 5.55
C GLU A 257 -19.29 16.62 4.24
N LEU A 258 -18.59 16.43 3.11
CA LEU A 258 -19.07 16.79 1.78
C LEU A 258 -20.17 15.83 1.30
N ALA A 259 -20.02 14.51 1.52
CA ALA A 259 -21.08 13.54 1.21
C ALA A 259 -22.35 13.78 2.05
N ASP A 260 -22.22 14.11 3.35
CA ASP A 260 -23.35 14.49 4.20
C ASP A 260 -24.02 15.79 3.75
N THR A 261 -23.23 16.79 3.36
CA THR A 261 -23.74 18.07 2.84
C THR A 261 -24.50 17.86 1.53
N LEU A 262 -23.91 17.13 0.57
CA LEU A 262 -24.56 16.84 -0.72
C LEU A 262 -25.87 16.05 -0.56
N ARG A 263 -25.93 15.08 0.37
CA ARG A 263 -27.21 14.40 0.69
C ARG A 263 -28.28 15.35 1.23
N ARG A 264 -27.93 16.29 2.11
CA ARG A 264 -28.87 17.31 2.62
C ARG A 264 -29.33 18.29 1.52
N ASP A 265 -28.45 18.59 0.56
CA ASP A 265 -28.74 19.45 -0.59
C ASP A 265 -29.48 18.74 -1.75
N GLY A 266 -29.92 17.50 -1.55
CA GLY A 266 -30.79 16.74 -2.45
C GLY A 266 -30.07 15.79 -3.43
N PHE A 267 -28.75 15.64 -3.34
CA PHE A 267 -27.98 14.80 -4.26
C PHE A 267 -27.93 13.33 -3.80
N ALA A 268 -27.99 12.39 -4.75
CA ALA A 268 -27.81 10.95 -4.51
C ALA A 268 -26.32 10.61 -4.34
N ALA A 269 -25.74 11.09 -3.23
CA ALA A 269 -24.31 11.07 -2.95
C ALA A 269 -23.90 10.08 -1.84
N SER A 270 -22.79 9.37 -2.04
CA SER A 270 -22.12 8.59 -0.99
C SER A 270 -20.62 8.84 -0.91
N GLN A 271 -19.97 8.18 0.05
CA GLN A 271 -18.55 8.32 0.38
C GLN A 271 -17.78 7.01 0.16
N ILE A 272 -16.51 7.09 -0.24
CA ILE A 272 -15.51 6.02 -0.06
C ILE A 272 -14.20 6.64 0.48
N HIS A 273 -13.84 6.29 1.71
CA HIS A 273 -12.60 6.73 2.36
C HIS A 273 -11.93 5.61 3.18
N GLY A 274 -10.64 5.76 3.49
CA GLY A 274 -9.81 4.70 4.10
C GLY A 274 -10.24 4.19 5.49
N ASP A 275 -11.11 4.91 6.20
CA ASP A 275 -11.65 4.51 7.51
C ASP A 275 -12.92 3.63 7.41
N MET A 276 -13.46 3.39 6.20
CA MET A 276 -14.62 2.51 6.02
C MET A 276 -14.22 1.04 6.02
N GLU A 277 -15.11 0.17 6.47
CA GLU A 277 -14.91 -1.27 6.38
C GLU A 277 -14.90 -1.74 4.92
N GLN A 278 -14.16 -2.80 4.60
CA GLN A 278 -14.03 -3.25 3.22
C GLN A 278 -15.37 -3.71 2.63
N ALA A 279 -16.25 -4.31 3.43
CA ALA A 279 -17.60 -4.68 3.02
C ALA A 279 -18.49 -3.46 2.75
N GLU A 280 -18.34 -2.39 3.54
CA GLU A 280 -19.04 -1.11 3.34
C GLU A 280 -18.59 -0.43 2.04
N ARG A 281 -17.27 -0.35 1.80
CA ARG A 281 -16.70 0.18 0.55
C ARG A 281 -17.19 -0.58 -0.68
N LEU A 282 -17.24 -1.91 -0.62
CA LEU A 282 -17.76 -2.75 -1.70
C LEU A 282 -19.26 -2.51 -1.91
N ARG A 283 -20.06 -2.42 -0.85
CA ARG A 283 -21.49 -2.13 -0.94
C ARG A 283 -21.74 -0.79 -1.64
N GLU A 284 -21.09 0.29 -1.19
CA GLU A 284 -21.30 1.62 -1.77
C GLU A 284 -20.77 1.71 -3.21
N LEU A 285 -19.73 0.94 -3.56
CA LEU A 285 -19.26 0.79 -4.94
C LEU A 285 -20.30 0.11 -5.85
N GLU A 286 -20.91 -1.00 -5.41
CA GLU A 286 -21.93 -1.67 -6.22
C GLU A 286 -23.19 -0.82 -6.39
N ARG A 287 -23.59 -0.07 -5.35
CA ARG A 287 -24.69 0.90 -5.42
C ARG A 287 -24.43 2.03 -6.42
N PHE A 288 -23.17 2.47 -6.54
CA PHE A 288 -22.75 3.45 -7.56
C PHE A 288 -22.76 2.84 -8.97
N LYS A 289 -22.28 1.61 -9.14
CA LYS A 289 -22.35 0.89 -10.44
C LYS A 289 -23.79 0.62 -10.88
N ALA A 290 -24.68 0.33 -9.94
CA ALA A 290 -26.10 0.09 -10.19
C ALA A 290 -26.91 1.38 -10.45
N GLY A 291 -26.32 2.56 -10.21
CA GLY A 291 -26.99 3.85 -10.39
C GLY A 291 -27.96 4.24 -9.26
N GLU A 292 -27.98 3.53 -8.12
CA GLU A 292 -28.73 3.95 -6.92
C GLU A 292 -28.22 5.28 -6.36
N ILE A 293 -26.92 5.52 -6.52
CA ILE A 293 -26.23 6.77 -6.22
C ILE A 293 -25.44 7.17 -7.46
N ASN A 294 -25.48 8.44 -7.82
CA ASN A 294 -24.80 8.95 -9.02
C ASN A 294 -23.57 9.81 -8.70
N ILE A 295 -23.35 10.14 -7.42
CA ILE A 295 -22.21 10.94 -6.95
C ILE A 295 -21.42 10.16 -5.89
N LEU A 296 -20.13 9.98 -6.13
CA LEU A 296 -19.21 9.30 -5.22
C LEU A 296 -18.12 10.26 -4.73
N VAL A 297 -18.19 10.68 -3.47
CA VAL A 297 -17.13 11.47 -2.84
C VAL A 297 -16.04 10.53 -2.34
N ALA A 298 -14.78 10.76 -2.70
CA ALA A 298 -13.70 9.84 -2.36
C ALA A 298 -12.38 10.54 -2.00
N SER A 299 -11.52 9.83 -1.25
CA SER A 299 -10.11 10.17 -1.14
C SER A 299 -9.27 9.27 -2.05
N ASP A 300 -8.12 9.77 -2.52
CA ASP A 300 -7.26 9.07 -3.49
C ASP A 300 -6.87 7.65 -3.05
N VAL A 301 -6.51 7.50 -1.78
CA VAL A 301 -6.17 6.21 -1.16
C VAL A 301 -7.29 5.18 -1.32
N ALA A 302 -8.55 5.63 -1.24
CA ALA A 302 -9.70 4.74 -1.21
C ALA A 302 -10.39 4.55 -2.57
N ALA A 303 -10.16 5.45 -3.53
CA ALA A 303 -10.62 5.35 -4.92
C ALA A 303 -9.60 4.69 -5.86
N ARG A 304 -8.30 4.71 -5.53
CA ARG A 304 -7.29 3.84 -6.17
C ARG A 304 -7.66 2.36 -5.95
N GLY A 305 -7.26 1.50 -6.89
CA GLY A 305 -7.67 0.09 -6.92
C GLY A 305 -9.09 -0.18 -7.41
N LEU A 306 -10.04 0.74 -7.19
CA LEU A 306 -11.42 0.55 -7.68
C LEU A 306 -11.45 0.68 -9.20
N ASP A 307 -12.02 -0.31 -9.91
CA ASP A 307 -12.23 -0.21 -11.35
C ASP A 307 -13.53 0.54 -11.69
N ILE A 308 -13.54 1.83 -11.34
CA ILE A 308 -14.53 2.79 -11.82
C ILE A 308 -13.94 3.50 -13.04
N LYS A 309 -14.61 3.37 -14.19
CA LYS A 309 -14.28 3.97 -15.49
C LYS A 309 -15.58 4.41 -16.18
N GLY A 310 -15.52 5.43 -17.02
CA GLY A 310 -16.67 5.88 -17.81
C GLY A 310 -17.70 6.73 -17.03
N VAL A 311 -17.30 7.34 -15.90
CA VAL A 311 -18.15 8.36 -15.25
C VAL A 311 -18.23 9.60 -16.12
N SER A 312 -19.36 10.30 -16.15
CA SER A 312 -19.51 11.50 -16.98
C SER A 312 -18.59 12.65 -16.54
N HIS A 313 -18.41 12.81 -15.23
CA HIS A 313 -17.71 13.94 -14.62
C HIS A 313 -16.70 13.50 -13.55
N VAL A 314 -15.62 14.25 -13.43
CA VAL A 314 -14.67 14.19 -12.32
C VAL A 314 -14.55 15.59 -11.71
N PHE A 315 -14.76 15.71 -10.40
CA PHE A 315 -14.58 16.95 -9.66
C PHE A 315 -13.39 16.81 -8.70
N ASN A 316 -12.32 17.56 -8.95
CA ASN A 316 -11.27 17.77 -7.96
C ASN A 316 -11.73 18.88 -7.02
N PHE A 317 -12.30 18.52 -5.86
CA PHE A 317 -12.65 19.49 -4.82
C PHE A 317 -11.39 20.09 -4.19
N ASP A 318 -10.37 19.26 -4.02
CA ASP A 318 -9.00 19.70 -3.70
C ASP A 318 -8.07 19.34 -4.85
N VAL A 319 -7.09 20.19 -5.14
CA VAL A 319 -6.01 19.85 -6.08
C VAL A 319 -5.19 18.72 -5.46
N PRO A 320 -4.87 17.65 -6.20
CA PRO A 320 -4.09 16.54 -5.64
C PRO A 320 -2.69 17.01 -5.26
N TRP A 321 -2.14 16.45 -4.18
CA TRP A 321 -0.77 16.74 -3.76
C TRP A 321 0.28 16.33 -4.80
N HIS A 322 -0.01 15.30 -5.60
CA HIS A 322 0.87 14.83 -6.67
C HIS A 322 0.27 15.05 -8.06
N PRO A 323 1.07 15.59 -9.01
CA PRO A 323 0.69 15.71 -10.42
C PRO A 323 0.17 14.41 -11.04
N ASP A 324 0.75 13.27 -10.68
CA ASP A 324 0.34 11.97 -11.19
C ASP A 324 -1.09 11.59 -10.79
N ASP A 325 -1.54 12.04 -9.62
CA ASP A 325 -2.90 11.78 -9.13
C ASP A 325 -3.95 12.63 -9.83
N TYR A 326 -3.59 13.80 -10.36
CA TYR A 326 -4.47 14.50 -11.29
C TYR A 326 -4.84 13.60 -12.46
N VAL A 327 -3.85 12.94 -13.08
CA VAL A 327 -4.05 12.01 -14.20
C VAL A 327 -4.87 10.78 -13.77
N HIS A 328 -4.62 10.22 -12.58
CA HIS A 328 -5.38 9.07 -12.06
C HIS A 328 -6.85 9.38 -11.72
N ARG A 329 -7.14 10.63 -11.32
CA ARG A 329 -8.49 11.12 -11.06
C ARG A 329 -9.23 11.42 -12.35
N ILE A 330 -8.66 12.20 -13.26
CA ILE A 330 -9.36 12.56 -14.51
C ILE A 330 -9.53 11.33 -15.43
N GLY A 331 -8.57 10.41 -15.43
CA GLY A 331 -8.63 9.16 -16.21
C GLY A 331 -9.71 8.15 -15.80
N ARG A 332 -10.65 8.56 -14.93
CA ARG A 332 -11.92 7.90 -14.59
C ARG A 332 -13.03 8.23 -15.59
N THR A 333 -12.97 9.41 -16.20
CA THR A 333 -13.83 9.80 -17.33
C THR A 333 -13.08 9.63 -18.66
N GLY A 334 -13.69 10.02 -19.80
CA GLY A 334 -13.03 10.09 -21.11
C GLY A 334 -12.49 8.75 -21.66
N ARG A 335 -13.25 7.66 -21.52
CA ARG A 335 -12.86 6.32 -22.01
C ARG A 335 -13.91 5.72 -22.93
N GLY A 336 -13.46 4.95 -23.93
CA GLY A 336 -14.34 4.23 -24.86
C GLY A 336 -14.92 5.10 -25.98
N GLY A 337 -14.32 6.25 -26.28
CA GLY A 337 -14.82 7.19 -27.30
C GLY A 337 -15.88 8.17 -26.79
N ALA A 338 -16.33 8.05 -25.54
CA ALA A 338 -17.13 9.07 -24.88
C ALA A 338 -16.25 10.22 -24.36
N THR A 339 -16.64 11.46 -24.64
CA THR A 339 -16.02 12.67 -24.07
C THR A 339 -16.30 12.76 -22.57
N GLY A 340 -15.26 13.07 -21.79
CA GLY A 340 -15.36 13.24 -20.33
C GLY A 340 -15.04 14.64 -19.87
N LYS A 341 -15.59 15.08 -18.73
CA LYS A 341 -15.31 16.41 -18.16
C LYS A 341 -14.67 16.35 -16.77
N ALA A 342 -13.62 17.13 -16.57
CA ALA A 342 -12.79 17.14 -15.37
C ALA A 342 -12.62 18.56 -14.82
N ILE A 343 -13.41 18.91 -13.81
CA ILE A 343 -13.47 20.26 -13.22
C ILE A 343 -12.67 20.29 -11.92
N THR A 344 -11.86 21.31 -11.72
CA THR A 344 -10.91 21.40 -10.59
C THR A 344 -11.06 22.71 -9.84
N LEU A 345 -11.36 22.65 -8.55
CA LEU A 345 -11.49 23.82 -7.68
C LEU A 345 -10.11 24.24 -7.17
N VAL A 346 -9.63 25.39 -7.65
CA VAL A 346 -8.28 25.92 -7.40
C VAL A 346 -8.34 27.12 -6.47
N THR A 347 -7.52 27.11 -5.42
CA THR A 347 -7.27 28.25 -4.54
C THR A 347 -5.91 28.89 -4.87
N PRO A 348 -5.61 30.11 -4.38
CA PRO A 348 -4.27 30.70 -4.54
C PRO A 348 -3.12 29.86 -3.96
N GLU A 349 -3.40 29.01 -2.96
CA GLU A 349 -2.43 28.12 -2.32
C GLU A 349 -2.04 26.93 -3.23
N ASP A 350 -2.94 26.52 -4.14
CA ASP A 350 -2.74 25.37 -5.02
C ASP A 350 -1.85 25.69 -6.25
N ALA A 351 -1.35 26.93 -6.37
CA ALA A 351 -0.68 27.42 -7.57
C ALA A 351 0.53 26.59 -8.00
N GLU A 352 1.39 26.18 -7.06
CA GLU A 352 2.55 25.33 -7.38
C GLU A 352 2.13 23.93 -7.85
N ALA A 353 1.13 23.33 -7.21
CA ALA A 353 0.62 22.01 -7.59
C ALA A 353 0.01 22.01 -9.00
N ILE A 354 -0.74 23.06 -9.36
CA ILE A 354 -1.23 23.26 -10.74
C ILE A 354 -0.06 23.41 -11.72
N ASP A 355 0.96 24.20 -11.37
CA ASP A 355 2.12 24.42 -12.25
C ASP A 355 2.96 23.14 -12.42
N GLN A 356 2.99 22.25 -11.43
CA GLN A 356 3.56 20.91 -11.54
C GLN A 356 2.67 19.94 -12.37
N ILE A 357 1.34 20.01 -12.24
CA ILE A 357 0.38 19.25 -13.07
C ILE A 357 0.54 19.60 -14.55
N GLU A 358 0.56 20.90 -14.90
CA GLU A 358 0.67 21.35 -16.29
C GLU A 358 2.03 21.01 -16.93
N LYS A 359 3.11 20.94 -16.12
CA LYS A 359 4.41 20.41 -16.55
C LYS A 359 4.35 18.91 -16.81
N LEU A 360 3.63 18.15 -15.99
CA LEU A 360 3.50 16.69 -16.15
C LEU A 360 2.62 16.30 -17.36
N THR A 361 1.54 17.05 -17.62
CA THR A 361 0.66 16.82 -18.76
C THR A 361 1.17 17.45 -20.06
N SER A 362 2.23 18.27 -19.99
CA SER A 362 2.72 19.13 -21.08
C SER A 362 1.62 19.99 -21.72
N THR A 363 0.57 20.32 -20.96
CA THR A 363 -0.64 20.97 -21.45
C THR A 363 -1.13 21.99 -20.42
N LYS A 364 -1.32 23.24 -20.84
CA LYS A 364 -1.98 24.26 -20.00
C LYS A 364 -3.48 23.97 -19.92
N ILE A 365 -4.02 23.94 -18.70
CA ILE A 365 -5.42 23.60 -18.45
C ILE A 365 -6.26 24.89 -18.57
N PRO A 366 -7.32 24.92 -19.39
CA PRO A 366 -8.25 26.05 -19.46
C PRO A 366 -8.74 26.48 -18.08
N ARG A 367 -8.64 27.78 -17.78
CA ARG A 367 -9.31 28.38 -16.63
C ARG A 367 -10.69 28.86 -17.05
N ALA A 368 -11.70 28.63 -16.21
CA ALA A 368 -13.03 29.18 -16.41
C ALA A 368 -12.93 30.71 -16.47
N ALA A 369 -13.28 31.31 -17.61
CA ALA A 369 -13.23 32.75 -17.78
C ALA A 369 -14.13 33.42 -16.72
N GLY A 370 -13.57 34.36 -15.97
CA GLY A 370 -14.22 34.98 -14.81
C GLY A 370 -15.44 35.81 -15.17
N ASN A 371 -16.61 35.15 -15.29
CA ASN A 371 -17.88 35.79 -15.60
C ASN A 371 -19.04 35.34 -14.68
N ASP A 372 -18.74 34.51 -13.66
CA ASP A 372 -19.40 34.64 -12.37
C ASP A 372 -18.52 35.59 -11.54
N ALA A 373 -19.07 36.73 -11.13
CA ALA A 373 -18.30 37.79 -10.50
C ALA A 373 -17.69 37.36 -9.14
N PRO A 374 -16.58 37.99 -8.70
CA PRO A 374 -16.24 38.01 -7.29
C PRO A 374 -17.44 38.57 -6.54
N VAL A 375 -18.07 37.76 -5.69
CA VAL A 375 -19.02 38.28 -4.70
C VAL A 375 -18.25 39.30 -3.88
N PRO A 376 -18.68 40.58 -3.80
CA PRO A 376 -17.94 41.57 -3.03
C PRO A 376 -17.85 41.11 -1.57
N ASP A 377 -16.63 40.99 -1.05
CA ASP A 377 -16.45 40.87 0.40
C ASP A 377 -17.11 42.09 1.04
N ALA A 378 -18.15 41.86 1.84
CA ALA A 378 -18.78 42.93 2.60
C ALA A 378 -17.70 43.57 3.49
N PRO A 379 -17.51 44.90 3.44
CA PRO A 379 -16.35 45.53 4.04
C PRO A 379 -16.31 45.26 5.54
N ALA A 380 -15.26 44.59 5.99
CA ALA A 380 -15.02 44.37 7.41
C ALA A 380 -14.92 45.74 8.11
N GLU A 381 -15.60 45.91 9.24
CA GLU A 381 -15.48 47.13 10.04
C GLU A 381 -14.01 47.38 10.40
N ALA A 382 -13.53 48.58 10.11
CA ALA A 382 -12.15 48.95 10.41
C ALA A 382 -11.89 48.91 11.92
N PRO A 383 -10.73 48.40 12.38
CA PRO A 383 -10.39 48.40 13.80
C PRO A 383 -10.33 49.85 14.31
N ARG A 384 -11.12 50.15 15.33
CA ARG A 384 -11.16 51.49 15.93
C ARG A 384 -9.84 51.76 16.63
N THR A 385 -9.16 52.83 16.24
CA THR A 385 -7.93 53.31 16.88
C THR A 385 -8.20 53.75 18.31
N GLU A 386 -7.48 53.18 19.28
CA GLU A 386 -7.48 53.65 20.66
C GLU A 386 -6.63 54.93 20.79
N GLU A 387 -7.21 56.02 21.32
CA GLU A 387 -6.45 57.19 21.77
C GLU A 387 -5.95 57.00 23.22
N PRO A 388 -4.67 57.28 23.53
CA PRO A 388 -4.15 57.13 24.88
C PRO A 388 -4.55 58.30 25.79
N ARG A 389 -5.26 58.03 26.89
CA ARG A 389 -5.52 59.02 27.95
C ARG A 389 -4.74 58.71 29.23
N ARG A 390 -4.05 59.73 29.74
CA ARG A 390 -3.12 59.64 30.88
C ARG A 390 -3.83 59.62 32.24
N ASP A 391 -3.37 58.71 33.09
CA ASP A 391 -3.05 58.90 34.52
C ASP A 391 -3.75 60.03 35.31
N ARG A 392 -4.50 59.62 36.36
CA ARG A 392 -4.38 60.09 37.76
C ARG A 392 -5.38 59.37 38.69
N GLY A 393 -4.98 59.01 39.92
CA GLY A 393 -5.95 58.92 41.04
C GLY A 393 -5.94 57.73 42.03
N ARG A 394 -4.89 57.61 42.85
CA ARG A 394 -4.98 57.45 44.33
C ARG A 394 -5.99 56.42 44.97
N ARG A 395 -5.42 55.29 45.43
CA ARG A 395 -5.87 54.33 46.50
C ARG A 395 -6.08 55.00 47.90
N PRO A 396 -6.54 54.32 49.01
CA PRO A 396 -7.07 52.94 49.24
C PRO A 396 -8.25 52.80 50.29
N ARG A 397 -8.56 51.54 50.73
CA ARG A 397 -9.18 51.10 52.03
C ARG A 397 -10.72 51.27 52.23
N ARG A 398 -11.45 50.54 53.12
CA ARG A 398 -11.26 49.29 53.95
C ARG A 398 -12.55 48.95 54.77
N GLU A 399 -12.82 47.66 55.08
CA GLU A 399 -13.81 47.10 56.07
C GLU A 399 -15.32 47.41 55.86
N GLU A 400 -16.31 46.72 56.47
CA GLU A 400 -16.45 45.54 57.40
C GLU A 400 -17.32 44.43 56.74
N ARG A 401 -17.50 43.16 57.17
CA ARG A 401 -17.16 42.31 58.34
C ARG A 401 -18.28 42.01 59.39
N THR A 402 -18.98 40.88 59.20
CA THR A 402 -19.71 40.07 60.22
C THR A 402 -19.71 38.60 59.70
N GLU A 403 -19.21 37.54 60.35
CA GLU A 403 -19.47 36.90 61.67
C GLU A 403 -20.86 36.20 61.76
N GLN A 404 -21.02 34.95 62.25
CA GLN A 404 -20.16 34.02 63.04
C GLN A 404 -20.44 32.51 62.72
N ALA A 405 -19.73 31.56 63.37
CA ALA A 405 -19.87 30.07 63.30
C ALA A 405 -20.13 29.51 64.75
N PRO A 406 -19.78 28.27 65.23
CA PRO A 406 -19.47 26.92 64.65
C PRO A 406 -20.72 25.98 64.57
N VAL A 407 -20.86 24.68 64.93
CA VAL A 407 -20.14 23.60 65.70
C VAL A 407 -20.55 22.18 65.22
N GLU A 408 -19.92 21.10 65.73
CA GLU A 408 -20.10 19.68 65.33
C GLU A 408 -20.92 18.77 66.32
N ALA A 409 -21.47 17.68 65.76
CA ALA A 409 -21.62 16.29 66.27
C ALA A 409 -22.30 15.91 67.63
N SER A 410 -23.25 14.96 67.55
CA SER A 410 -23.34 13.77 68.44
C SER A 410 -24.20 12.63 67.86
N ARG A 411 -24.21 11.46 68.53
CA ARG A 411 -24.98 10.20 68.26
C ARG A 411 -26.23 10.15 69.18
N ALA A 412 -27.18 9.21 69.15
CA ALA A 412 -27.41 7.93 68.44
C ALA A 412 -28.92 7.85 68.00
N ASP A 413 -29.58 6.77 67.54
CA ASP A 413 -29.54 5.34 67.92
C ASP A 413 -30.09 4.40 66.80
N ALA A 414 -30.08 3.07 67.00
CA ALA A 414 -30.45 2.03 65.99
C ALA A 414 -31.70 1.18 66.42
N PRO A 415 -32.21 0.15 65.66
CA PRO A 415 -31.48 -1.13 65.37
C PRO A 415 -31.80 -1.91 64.04
N ARG A 416 -30.88 -2.84 63.69
CA ARG A 416 -30.97 -4.22 63.08
C ARG A 416 -32.08 -4.58 62.05
N GLN A 417 -31.85 -5.25 60.90
CA GLN A 417 -31.07 -6.46 60.49
C GLN A 417 -31.72 -7.85 60.75
N GLU A 418 -32.16 -8.50 59.65
CA GLU A 418 -32.32 -9.95 59.34
C GLU A 418 -33.08 -10.05 57.97
N GLU A 419 -33.07 -11.09 57.14
CA GLU A 419 -32.07 -12.14 56.82
C GLU A 419 -32.22 -12.55 55.32
N ALA A 420 -31.67 -13.68 54.87
CA ALA A 420 -31.49 -13.99 53.44
C ALA A 420 -32.66 -14.72 52.73
N ALA A 421 -32.90 -14.38 51.46
CA ALA A 421 -33.55 -15.25 50.47
C ALA A 421 -33.14 -14.89 49.03
N ALA A 422 -32.82 -15.89 48.20
CA ALA A 422 -32.56 -15.72 46.77
C ALA A 422 -33.64 -16.45 45.94
N PRO A 423 -34.03 -15.90 44.78
CA PRO A 423 -34.34 -16.78 43.66
C PRO A 423 -33.96 -16.25 42.25
N ARG A 424 -33.31 -17.15 41.49
CA ARG A 424 -33.54 -17.45 40.06
C ARG A 424 -33.16 -16.40 38.99
N GLU A 425 -32.21 -16.81 38.15
CA GLU A 425 -32.14 -16.42 36.72
C GLU A 425 -33.33 -17.00 35.94
N GLU A 426 -33.73 -16.37 34.83
CA GLU A 426 -34.80 -16.87 33.95
C GLU A 426 -34.31 -17.14 32.51
N ALA A 427 -34.32 -18.43 32.17
CA ALA A 427 -34.45 -19.06 30.84
C ALA A 427 -33.94 -18.33 29.57
N ALA A 428 -32.82 -18.82 29.02
CA ALA A 428 -32.56 -18.78 27.58
C ALA A 428 -33.38 -19.89 26.85
N PRO A 429 -33.86 -19.65 25.61
CA PRO A 429 -34.65 -20.63 24.86
C PRO A 429 -33.79 -21.80 24.34
N ARG A 430 -34.33 -23.02 24.41
CA ARG A 430 -33.69 -24.24 23.90
C ARG A 430 -33.83 -24.36 22.38
N ARG A 431 -32.85 -25.01 21.75
CA ARG A 431 -32.93 -25.48 20.36
C ARG A 431 -33.04 -26.99 20.37
N GLU A 432 -33.95 -27.57 19.59
CA GLU A 432 -34.19 -29.02 19.59
C GLU A 432 -33.10 -29.79 18.83
N GLU A 433 -32.81 -30.99 19.31
CA GLU A 433 -31.93 -31.98 18.70
C GLU A 433 -32.74 -33.28 18.52
N ALA A 434 -32.83 -33.78 17.28
CA ALA A 434 -33.84 -34.77 16.90
C ALA A 434 -33.26 -36.01 16.21
N ALA A 435 -33.05 -37.06 17.01
CA ALA A 435 -32.88 -38.46 16.60
C ALA A 435 -33.39 -39.32 17.79
N PRO A 436 -34.02 -40.51 17.61
CA PRO A 436 -33.49 -41.57 16.76
C PRO A 436 -34.54 -42.49 16.07
N ARG A 437 -34.05 -43.50 15.33
CA ARG A 437 -34.59 -44.89 15.38
C ARG A 437 -33.54 -45.91 14.91
N ARG A 438 -33.75 -47.18 15.25
CA ARG A 438 -32.87 -48.32 14.96
C ARG A 438 -33.57 -49.29 14.01
N GLU A 439 -32.79 -50.03 13.24
CA GLU A 439 -33.11 -51.41 12.87
C GLU A 439 -31.80 -52.21 12.73
N ALA A 440 -31.85 -53.54 12.78
CA ALA A 440 -30.65 -54.39 12.88
C ALA A 440 -30.89 -55.85 12.42
N VAL A 441 -29.92 -56.42 11.70
CA VAL A 441 -29.68 -57.88 11.55
C VAL A 441 -28.18 -58.11 11.31
N SER A 442 -27.63 -59.19 11.88
CA SER A 442 -26.32 -59.79 11.55
C SER A 442 -26.53 -61.31 11.33
N PRO A 443 -25.59 -62.04 10.69
CA PRO A 443 -24.53 -62.71 11.47
C PRO A 443 -23.15 -62.85 10.76
N GLN A 444 -22.19 -63.46 11.48
CA GLN A 444 -20.81 -63.79 11.04
C GLN A 444 -20.73 -65.20 10.38
N PRO A 445 -19.53 -65.67 9.98
CA PRO A 445 -18.69 -66.44 10.92
C PRO A 445 -17.19 -66.02 10.95
N ARG A 446 -16.35 -66.76 11.69
CA ARG A 446 -14.97 -66.41 12.11
C ARG A 446 -13.92 -67.50 11.80
N VAL A 447 -12.63 -67.11 11.89
CA VAL A 447 -11.48 -67.82 12.51
C VAL A 447 -10.47 -66.71 12.93
N ASP A 448 -9.90 -66.60 14.14
CA ASP A 448 -9.05 -67.48 14.99
C ASP A 448 -7.57 -67.55 14.53
N ALA A 449 -6.53 -67.52 15.38
CA ALA A 449 -6.39 -67.19 16.83
C ALA A 449 -4.88 -66.99 17.26
N GLY A 450 -4.61 -66.52 18.49
CA GLY A 450 -3.28 -66.46 19.16
C GLY A 450 -2.87 -65.03 19.63
N THR A 451 -2.64 -64.64 20.91
CA THR A 451 -1.93 -65.18 22.10
C THR A 451 -0.39 -65.15 21.97
N HIS A 452 0.48 -64.83 22.95
CA HIS A 452 0.47 -64.42 24.38
C HIS A 452 1.65 -63.41 24.63
N ARG A 453 2.01 -62.80 25.79
CA ARG A 453 1.65 -62.79 27.23
C ARG A 453 1.93 -61.35 27.80
N ALA A 454 1.48 -61.02 29.01
CA ALA A 454 1.72 -59.74 29.71
C ALA A 454 2.96 -59.74 30.64
N GLU A 455 3.39 -58.56 31.14
CA GLU A 455 3.55 -58.32 32.60
C GLU A 455 3.78 -56.83 33.00
N ARG A 456 3.44 -56.53 34.26
CA ARG A 456 3.68 -55.30 35.07
C ARG A 456 4.18 -55.82 36.47
N PRO A 457 4.48 -55.03 37.55
CA PRO A 457 4.20 -53.61 37.80
C PRO A 457 5.24 -52.82 38.66
N ALA A 458 4.84 -51.60 39.08
CA ALA A 458 5.16 -50.95 40.38
C ALA A 458 6.59 -50.38 40.63
N SER A 459 6.81 -49.40 41.53
CA SER A 459 5.96 -48.30 42.10
C SER A 459 6.79 -47.38 43.02
N ARG A 460 6.27 -46.18 43.37
CA ARG A 460 6.68 -45.31 44.53
C ARG A 460 8.08 -44.63 44.39
N ARG A 461 8.43 -43.52 45.06
CA ARG A 461 7.67 -42.48 45.82
C ARG A 461 8.48 -41.16 45.90
N ASP A 462 7.80 -40.09 46.32
CA ASP A 462 8.23 -38.83 46.98
C ASP A 462 9.69 -38.80 47.55
N ASP A 463 10.45 -37.69 47.62
CA ASP A 463 10.17 -36.43 48.34
C ASP A 463 11.40 -35.45 48.31
N ARG A 464 11.19 -34.19 48.72
CA ARG A 464 12.13 -33.21 49.37
C ARG A 464 13.56 -32.90 48.84
N SER A 465 13.63 -31.84 48.02
CA SER A 465 14.14 -30.49 48.36
C SER A 465 15.63 -30.18 48.76
N ARG A 466 16.01 -28.92 48.44
CA ARG A 466 16.91 -27.95 49.13
C ARG A 466 18.33 -27.64 48.58
N THR A 467 18.47 -26.36 48.21
CA THR A 467 19.58 -25.38 48.45
C THR A 467 20.97 -25.57 47.85
N ASP A 468 21.41 -24.49 47.18
CA ASP A 468 22.73 -23.85 47.21
C ASP A 468 24.01 -24.65 47.01
N SER A 469 24.70 -24.35 45.90
CA SER A 469 26.01 -23.66 45.96
C SER A 469 26.49 -23.21 44.57
N ALA A 470 27.05 -22.00 44.49
CA ALA A 470 27.89 -21.58 43.35
C ALA A 470 29.37 -21.85 43.67
N PRO A 471 30.22 -22.01 42.64
CA PRO A 471 31.38 -21.11 42.60
C PRO A 471 31.81 -20.64 41.19
N ARG A 472 32.09 -19.33 41.12
CA ARG A 472 33.26 -18.68 40.52
C ARG A 472 33.91 -19.25 39.22
N ARG A 473 33.71 -18.46 38.16
CA ARG A 473 34.73 -17.73 37.35
C ARG A 473 35.79 -18.45 36.50
N ASP A 474 36.15 -17.72 35.44
CA ASP A 474 37.32 -17.79 34.55
C ASP A 474 37.38 -19.06 33.66
N ASP A 475 37.92 -19.03 32.43
CA ASP A 475 38.81 -18.04 31.82
C ASP A 475 38.51 -17.75 30.32
N ARG A 476 39.17 -16.74 29.73
CA ARG A 476 39.12 -16.42 28.28
C ARG A 476 40.43 -16.78 27.55
N PRO A 477 40.38 -17.52 26.43
CA PRO A 477 41.46 -17.47 25.44
C PRO A 477 41.53 -16.11 24.71
N ARG A 478 42.72 -15.75 24.22
CA ARG A 478 43.00 -14.49 23.50
C ARG A 478 43.04 -14.67 21.99
N ARG A 479 43.11 -13.55 21.25
CA ARG A 479 43.63 -13.52 19.88
C ARG A 479 45.01 -14.17 19.81
N ASP A 480 45.34 -14.78 18.67
CA ASP A 480 46.72 -14.99 18.21
C ASP A 480 46.80 -14.37 16.80
N ASP A 481 47.71 -13.42 16.59
CA ASP A 481 47.91 -12.76 15.29
C ASP A 481 48.92 -13.58 14.48
N ARG A 482 48.53 -14.08 13.30
CA ARG A 482 49.45 -14.75 12.35
C ARG A 482 49.35 -14.15 10.96
N ARG A 483 50.52 -14.03 10.34
CA ARG A 483 50.79 -13.26 9.12
C ARG A 483 50.50 -14.07 7.85
N ASP A 484 50.55 -13.37 6.73
CA ASP A 484 50.59 -13.95 5.39
C ASP A 484 51.66 -15.05 5.25
N ASP A 485 51.26 -16.13 4.57
CA ASP A 485 52.11 -16.84 3.62
C ASP A 485 51.17 -17.57 2.62
N ARG A 486 51.04 -17.02 1.40
CA ARG A 486 50.38 -17.67 0.26
C ARG A 486 51.18 -17.39 -1.02
N PRO A 487 51.58 -18.43 -1.78
CA PRO A 487 52.18 -18.23 -3.09
C PRO A 487 51.14 -17.70 -4.09
N PRO A 488 51.55 -16.96 -5.13
CA PRO A 488 50.63 -16.44 -6.15
C PRO A 488 49.98 -17.57 -6.95
N ALA A 489 48.70 -17.40 -7.28
CA ALA A 489 48.00 -18.27 -8.21
C ALA A 489 48.50 -18.03 -9.65
N ARG A 490 48.55 -19.09 -10.46
CA ARG A 490 48.82 -18.97 -11.89
C ARG A 490 47.62 -18.37 -12.62
N GLU A 491 47.89 -17.44 -13.52
CA GLU A 491 46.92 -16.99 -14.52
C GLU A 491 46.64 -18.13 -15.53
N PRO A 492 45.39 -18.30 -16.01
CA PRO A 492 45.10 -19.16 -17.14
C PRO A 492 45.44 -18.44 -18.45
N GLU A 493 46.29 -19.03 -19.27
CA GLU A 493 46.61 -18.52 -20.61
C GLU A 493 45.36 -18.55 -21.51
N LEU A 494 45.06 -17.42 -22.16
CA LEU A 494 44.09 -17.38 -23.25
C LEU A 494 44.79 -17.84 -24.54
N PRO A 495 44.24 -18.81 -25.29
CA PRO A 495 44.81 -19.20 -26.57
C PRO A 495 44.71 -18.04 -27.58
N ALA A 496 45.80 -17.79 -28.32
CA ALA A 496 45.80 -16.79 -29.37
C ALA A 496 44.85 -17.17 -30.50
N ILE A 497 44.05 -16.21 -30.96
CA ILE A 497 43.22 -16.38 -32.18
C ILE A 497 44.09 -16.02 -33.37
N GLU A 498 44.56 -17.02 -34.11
CA GLU A 498 45.23 -16.82 -35.39
C GLU A 498 44.23 -16.28 -36.42
N THR A 499 44.59 -15.20 -37.11
CA THR A 499 43.72 -14.52 -38.08
C THR A 499 44.01 -14.97 -39.51
N ALA A 500 43.60 -16.20 -39.86
CA ALA A 500 43.55 -16.65 -41.25
C ALA A 500 42.56 -17.83 -41.43
N ASP A 501 41.33 -17.55 -41.85
CA ASP A 501 40.78 -18.17 -43.06
C ASP A 501 39.50 -17.47 -43.54
N GLY A 502 39.26 -17.50 -44.86
CA GLY A 502 38.23 -16.70 -45.51
C GLY A 502 36.82 -17.28 -45.38
N TRP A 503 35.83 -16.44 -45.01
CA TRP A 503 34.42 -16.80 -45.08
C TRP A 503 33.98 -16.97 -46.55
N ASN A 504 33.88 -18.21 -47.00
CA ASN A 504 33.66 -18.57 -48.40
C ASN A 504 32.16 -18.58 -48.80
N GLY A 505 31.38 -17.65 -48.24
CA GLY A 505 29.94 -17.51 -48.44
C GLY A 505 29.57 -16.37 -49.41
N PRO A 506 28.36 -16.38 -50.00
CA PRO A 506 27.89 -15.29 -50.86
C PRO A 506 27.64 -14.02 -50.04
N ILE A 507 28.39 -12.95 -50.34
CA ILE A 507 28.30 -11.67 -49.63
C ILE A 507 26.87 -11.09 -49.74
N PRO A 508 26.21 -10.75 -48.62
CA PRO A 508 24.89 -10.14 -48.65
C PRO A 508 24.86 -8.81 -49.41
N ALA A 509 23.87 -8.63 -50.28
CA ALA A 509 23.78 -7.50 -51.21
C ALA A 509 23.67 -6.10 -50.57
N PHE A 510 23.48 -6.01 -49.24
CA PHE A 510 23.47 -4.72 -48.53
C PHE A 510 24.87 -4.17 -48.21
N LEU A 511 25.95 -4.91 -48.51
CA LEU A 511 27.33 -4.48 -48.24
C LEU A 511 28.04 -3.79 -49.43
N ASP A 512 27.55 -3.89 -50.67
CA ASP A 512 28.16 -3.25 -51.85
C ASP A 512 27.59 -1.83 -52.10
N TYR A 513 27.77 -0.93 -51.13
CA TYR A 513 27.40 0.49 -51.29
C TYR A 513 28.62 1.37 -51.59
N LYS A 514 28.91 1.53 -52.89
CA LYS A 514 29.94 2.47 -53.36
C LYS A 514 29.44 3.91 -53.33
N LEU A 515 29.95 4.69 -52.39
CA LEU A 515 29.88 6.15 -52.45
C LEU A 515 30.51 6.64 -53.76
N ARG A 516 29.77 7.47 -54.51
CA ARG A 516 30.34 8.27 -55.59
C ARG A 516 31.01 9.52 -54.99
N SER A 517 32.08 9.95 -55.66
CA SER A 517 32.89 11.15 -55.37
C SER A 517 32.07 12.43 -55.40
#